data_AF-A0A9Q6Z7E7-F1
#
_entry.id   AF-A0A9Q6Z7E7-F1
#
_cell.length_a   1.000
_cell.length_b   1.000
_cell.length_c   1.000
_cell.angle_alpha   90.00
_cell.angle_beta   90.00
_cell.angle_gamma   90.00
#
_symmetry.space_group_name_H-M   'P 1'
#
loop_
_entity.id
_entity.type
_entity.pdbx_description
1 polymer ?
#
loop_
_entity_poly.entity_id
_entity_poly.type
_entity_poly.pdbx_seq_one_letter_code
_entity_poly.pdbx_strand_id
1 'polypeptide(L)'
;MKKTLLFAALAVLGLGAVGCSSDDSSSKQYHNEIQGEWIEVKTLFLDKDRKIIAEEIATDNEGCGFDEVEFTGNTLISKSPFRLGEGADCQVETEEIEFTLSGRIMTVKIQEGEEIEELKSTIIEVTASTLTIESSNIDGYFPDEVKYIQTKHSKKVTL
;
A
#
# COMPACT_ATOMS: atom_id res chain seq x y z
N MET A 1 62.63 19.88 -22.46
CA MET A 1 61.55 18.88 -22.59
C MET A 1 61.67 17.89 -21.43
N LYS A 2 60.52 17.55 -20.81
CA LYS A 2 60.15 16.33 -20.06
C LYS A 2 61.18 15.76 -19.06
N LYS A 3 61.00 16.01 -17.74
CA LYS A 3 60.18 15.25 -16.77
C LYS A 3 60.73 13.83 -16.50
N THR A 4 61.14 13.55 -15.27
CA THR A 4 60.43 12.60 -14.38
C THR A 4 61.01 12.63 -12.96
N LEU A 5 60.09 12.84 -12.02
CA LEU A 5 60.19 12.67 -10.58
C LEU A 5 60.12 11.19 -10.23
N LEU A 6 60.73 10.76 -9.12
CA LEU A 6 60.09 9.80 -8.21
C LEU A 6 60.76 9.87 -6.82
N PHE A 7 60.22 10.74 -5.96
CA PHE A 7 60.40 10.68 -4.51
C PHE A 7 59.31 9.74 -3.97
N ALA A 8 59.71 8.57 -3.46
CA ALA A 8 58.83 7.69 -2.72
C ALA A 8 58.94 8.05 -1.23
N ALA A 9 57.92 8.73 -0.71
CA ALA A 9 57.71 8.93 0.72
C ALA A 9 56.31 8.41 1.06
N LEU A 10 56.24 7.15 1.53
CA LEU A 10 55.06 6.59 2.17
C LEU A 10 55.11 6.97 3.65
N ALA A 11 54.47 8.08 4.00
CA ALA A 11 54.13 8.41 5.37
C ALA A 11 52.84 7.68 5.74
N VAL A 12 52.95 6.69 6.63
CA VAL A 12 51.83 6.02 7.29
C VAL A 12 51.43 6.84 8.50
N LEU A 13 50.28 7.52 8.48
CA LEU A 13 49.51 7.88 9.67
C LEU A 13 48.05 8.09 9.28
N GLY A 14 47.13 7.47 10.03
CA GLY A 14 45.69 7.70 9.90
C GLY A 14 44.89 6.79 10.82
N LEU A 15 44.85 7.14 12.11
CA LEU A 15 43.88 6.62 13.07
C LEU A 15 42.46 6.92 12.59
N GLY A 16 41.61 5.91 12.58
CA GLY A 16 40.18 6.03 12.34
C GLY A 16 39.44 4.90 13.07
N ALA A 17 39.28 5.06 14.39
CA ALA A 17 38.22 4.35 15.10
C ALA A 17 36.89 4.95 14.63
N VAL A 18 36.24 4.29 13.68
CA VAL A 18 34.80 4.46 13.45
C VAL A 18 34.11 3.32 14.19
N GLY A 19 33.52 3.67 15.33
CA GLY A 19 32.50 2.84 15.94
C GLY A 19 31.35 2.72 14.95
N CYS A 20 31.08 1.51 14.48
CA CYS A 20 29.81 1.19 13.86
C CYS A 20 28.76 1.06 14.98
N SER A 21 28.43 2.19 15.59
CA SER A 21 27.12 2.41 16.18
C SER A 21 26.21 2.87 15.07
N SER A 22 25.70 1.91 14.30
CA SER A 22 24.57 2.12 13.41
C SER A 22 23.43 1.29 13.98
N ASP A 23 22.77 1.85 14.99
CA ASP A 23 21.34 1.65 15.18
C ASP A 23 20.63 2.26 13.94
N ASP A 24 20.75 1.59 12.79
CA ASP A 24 19.88 1.86 11.66
C ASP A 24 18.62 1.04 11.92
N SER A 25 17.67 1.66 12.62
CA SER A 25 16.29 1.22 12.60
C SER A 25 15.86 1.22 11.13
N SER A 26 15.82 0.04 10.51
CA SER A 26 15.28 -0.15 9.17
C SER A 26 13.78 0.16 9.20
N SER A 27 13.42 1.43 9.25
CA SER A 27 12.04 1.85 9.09
C SER A 27 11.67 1.49 7.66
N LYS A 28 10.93 0.39 7.48
CA LYS A 28 10.33 0.02 6.20
C LYS A 28 9.73 1.28 5.55
N GLN A 29 10.18 1.60 4.35
CA GLN A 29 9.68 2.75 3.61
C GLN A 29 8.44 2.28 2.82
N TYR A 30 7.32 2.10 3.53
CA TYR A 30 6.07 1.56 2.98
C TYR A 30 5.61 2.27 1.71
N HIS A 31 5.91 3.58 1.59
CA HIS A 31 5.63 4.37 0.40
C HIS A 31 6.15 3.71 -0.88
N ASN A 32 7.39 3.23 -0.89
CA ASN A 32 7.97 2.54 -2.04
C ASN A 32 7.46 1.09 -2.18
N GLU A 33 7.22 0.41 -1.06
CA GLU A 33 6.84 -1.00 -1.03
C GLU A 33 5.44 -1.25 -1.62
N ILE A 34 4.51 -0.29 -1.48
CA ILE A 34 3.14 -0.44 -1.99
C ILE A 34 2.96 -0.01 -3.45
N GLN A 35 3.94 0.64 -4.08
CA GLN A 35 3.78 1.20 -5.43
C GLN A 35 3.41 0.14 -6.47
N GLY A 36 2.55 0.49 -7.42
CA GLY A 36 2.07 -0.33 -8.53
C GLY A 36 0.66 -0.90 -8.31
N GLU A 37 0.27 -1.82 -9.20
CA GLU A 37 -1.09 -2.37 -9.27
C GLU A 37 -1.26 -3.63 -8.40
N TRP A 38 -2.43 -3.74 -7.78
CA TRP A 38 -2.83 -4.84 -6.90
C TRP A 38 -4.26 -5.23 -7.20
N ILE A 39 -4.52 -6.54 -7.25
CA ILE A 39 -5.84 -7.12 -7.50
C ILE A 39 -6.41 -7.62 -6.17
N GLU A 40 -7.64 -7.26 -5.84
CA GLU A 40 -8.31 -7.78 -4.65
C GLU A 40 -8.46 -9.31 -4.71
N VAL A 41 -8.18 -9.98 -3.59
CA VAL A 41 -8.30 -11.43 -3.44
C VAL A 41 -9.45 -11.78 -2.51
N LYS A 42 -9.56 -11.05 -1.40
CA LYS A 42 -10.61 -11.24 -0.40
C LYS A 42 -10.67 -10.12 0.62
N THR A 43 -11.82 -10.05 1.29
CA THR A 43 -12.11 -9.18 2.42
C THR A 43 -12.40 -10.00 3.68
N LEU A 44 -11.82 -9.60 4.81
CA LEU A 44 -12.07 -10.18 6.14
C LEU A 44 -12.76 -9.18 7.03
N PHE A 45 -13.84 -9.59 7.68
CA PHE A 45 -14.56 -8.82 8.69
C PHE A 45 -14.13 -9.31 10.06
N LEU A 46 -13.62 -8.41 10.90
CA LEU A 46 -13.00 -8.77 12.17
C LEU A 46 -13.70 -8.10 13.35
N ASP A 47 -13.73 -8.81 14.49
CA ASP A 47 -14.20 -8.26 15.75
C ASP A 47 -13.17 -7.33 16.42
N LYS A 48 -13.54 -6.77 17.59
CA LYS A 48 -12.66 -5.89 18.38
C LYS A 48 -11.32 -6.54 18.79
N ASP A 49 -11.26 -7.86 18.85
CA ASP A 49 -10.09 -8.65 19.23
C ASP A 49 -9.36 -9.20 17.97
N ARG A 50 -9.73 -8.73 16.77
CA ARG A 50 -9.21 -9.15 15.45
C ARG A 50 -9.49 -10.62 15.09
N LYS A 51 -10.55 -11.20 15.64
CA LYS A 51 -11.03 -12.52 15.21
C LYS A 51 -11.90 -12.38 13.98
N ILE A 52 -11.77 -13.33 13.05
CA ILE A 52 -12.56 -13.37 11.82
C ILE A 52 -14.02 -13.70 12.17
N ILE A 53 -14.93 -12.79 11.80
CA ILE A 53 -16.38 -12.94 11.87
C ILE A 53 -16.87 -13.53 10.54
N ALA A 54 -16.41 -12.96 9.42
CA ALA A 54 -16.77 -13.37 8.08
C ALA A 54 -15.60 -13.17 7.10
N GLU A 55 -15.66 -13.88 5.98
CA GLU A 55 -14.73 -13.79 4.85
C GLU A 55 -15.53 -13.74 3.56
N GLU A 56 -15.19 -12.80 2.68
CA GLU A 56 -15.73 -12.66 1.34
C GLU A 56 -14.59 -12.77 0.34
N ILE A 57 -14.69 -13.73 -0.59
CA ILE A 57 -13.71 -13.87 -1.68
C ILE A 57 -14.05 -12.85 -2.76
N ALA A 58 -13.04 -12.19 -3.31
CA ALA A 58 -13.23 -11.22 -4.38
C ALA A 58 -13.94 -11.90 -5.58
N THR A 59 -14.83 -11.14 -6.22
CA THR A 59 -15.59 -11.62 -7.38
C THR A 59 -15.00 -11.09 -8.67
N ASP A 60 -15.09 -11.88 -9.74
CA ASP A 60 -14.67 -11.49 -11.10
C ASP A 60 -15.72 -10.61 -11.81
N ASN A 61 -16.48 -9.80 -11.07
CA ASN A 61 -17.49 -8.84 -11.55
C ASN A 61 -18.21 -9.26 -12.86
N GLU A 62 -18.84 -10.44 -12.86
CA GLU A 62 -19.54 -11.03 -14.02
C GLU A 62 -18.69 -11.28 -15.28
N GLY A 63 -17.43 -11.64 -15.06
CA GLY A 63 -16.40 -11.87 -16.08
C GLY A 63 -15.71 -10.59 -16.56
N CYS A 64 -15.81 -9.47 -15.83
CA CYS A 64 -15.17 -8.20 -16.20
C CYS A 64 -13.83 -7.95 -15.53
N GLY A 65 -13.40 -8.82 -14.63
CA GLY A 65 -12.21 -8.64 -13.80
C GLY A 65 -12.56 -8.47 -12.33
N PHE A 66 -11.54 -8.58 -11.50
CA PHE A 66 -11.62 -8.27 -10.07
C PHE A 66 -11.38 -6.78 -9.85
N ASP A 67 -11.81 -6.28 -8.70
CA ASP A 67 -11.46 -4.93 -8.28
C ASP A 67 -9.94 -4.79 -8.08
N GLU A 68 -9.41 -3.62 -8.46
CA GLU A 68 -8.00 -3.33 -8.41
C GLU A 68 -7.73 -2.00 -7.71
N VAL A 69 -6.55 -1.92 -7.10
CA VAL A 69 -5.99 -0.65 -6.61
C VAL A 69 -4.60 -0.43 -7.17
N GLU A 70 -4.30 0.80 -7.55
CA GLU A 70 -2.98 1.21 -8.01
C GLU A 70 -2.45 2.33 -7.12
N PHE A 71 -1.24 2.15 -6.60
CA PHE A 71 -0.52 3.19 -5.88
C PHE A 71 0.54 3.80 -6.78
N THR A 72 0.43 5.09 -7.08
CA THR A 72 1.39 5.84 -7.90
C THR A 72 1.74 7.17 -7.23
N GLY A 73 2.96 7.28 -6.72
CA GLY A 73 3.35 8.41 -5.88
C GLY A 73 2.47 8.49 -4.62
N ASN A 74 1.71 9.58 -4.49
CA ASN A 74 0.77 9.81 -3.38
C ASN A 74 -0.70 9.67 -3.82
N THR A 75 -0.94 9.03 -4.96
CA THR A 75 -2.28 8.82 -5.52
C THR A 75 -2.62 7.33 -5.43
N LEU A 76 -3.78 7.05 -4.85
CA LEU A 76 -4.47 5.77 -4.88
C LEU A 76 -5.52 5.84 -6.00
N ILE A 77 -5.48 4.90 -6.93
CA ILE A 77 -6.46 4.76 -7.99
C ILE A 77 -7.22 3.46 -7.73
N SER A 78 -8.51 3.55 -7.40
CA SER A 78 -9.42 2.41 -7.34
C SER A 78 -9.99 2.14 -8.72
N LYS A 79 -10.04 0.89 -9.16
CA LYS A 79 -10.60 0.45 -10.44
C LYS A 79 -11.61 -0.64 -10.18
N SER A 80 -12.87 -0.38 -10.52
CA SER A 80 -13.98 -1.32 -10.36
C SER A 80 -14.57 -1.70 -11.71
N PRO A 81 -14.17 -2.86 -12.28
CA PRO A 81 -14.78 -3.36 -13.51
C PRO A 81 -16.23 -3.76 -13.29
N PHE A 82 -17.12 -3.43 -14.22
CA PHE A 82 -18.55 -3.77 -14.13
C PHE A 82 -19.19 -3.93 -15.51
N ARG A 83 -20.43 -4.43 -15.52
CA ARG A 83 -21.28 -4.51 -16.71
C ARG A 83 -22.69 -4.02 -16.41
N LEU A 84 -23.29 -3.25 -17.31
CA LEU A 84 -24.64 -2.69 -17.16
C LEU A 84 -25.77 -3.67 -17.58
N GLY A 85 -25.58 -4.97 -17.33
CA GLY A 85 -26.53 -6.03 -17.66
C GLY A 85 -26.03 -7.03 -18.70
N GLU A 86 -26.84 -8.07 -18.92
CA GLU A 86 -26.47 -9.20 -19.77
C GLU A 86 -26.16 -8.76 -21.22
N GLY A 87 -24.98 -9.14 -21.72
CA GLY A 87 -24.54 -8.86 -23.09
C GLY A 87 -23.91 -7.49 -23.33
N ALA A 88 -23.86 -6.60 -22.34
CA ALA A 88 -23.12 -5.34 -22.45
C ALA A 88 -21.59 -5.54 -22.37
N ASP A 89 -20.82 -4.60 -22.91
CA ASP A 89 -19.37 -4.60 -22.78
C ASP A 89 -18.95 -4.28 -21.33
N CYS A 90 -17.80 -4.79 -20.92
CA CYS A 90 -17.21 -4.45 -19.63
C CYS A 90 -16.74 -2.98 -19.63
N GLN A 91 -17.07 -2.29 -18.55
CA GLN A 91 -16.63 -0.93 -18.25
C GLN A 91 -15.80 -0.96 -16.97
N VAL A 92 -15.02 0.09 -16.74
CA VAL A 92 -14.25 0.26 -15.50
C VAL A 92 -14.59 1.63 -14.94
N GLU A 93 -15.11 1.64 -13.72
CA GLU A 93 -15.21 2.86 -12.93
C GLU A 93 -13.87 3.09 -12.23
N THR A 94 -13.41 4.34 -12.24
CA THR A 94 -12.14 4.72 -11.64
C THR A 94 -12.35 5.86 -10.65
N GLU A 95 -11.78 5.71 -9.47
CA GLU A 95 -11.73 6.77 -8.45
C GLU A 95 -10.28 7.06 -8.09
N GLU A 96 -9.89 8.34 -8.12
CA GLU A 96 -8.55 8.79 -7.76
C GLU A 96 -8.59 9.56 -6.44
N ILE A 97 -7.72 9.16 -5.52
CA ILE A 97 -7.69 9.66 -4.16
C ILE A 97 -6.25 9.99 -3.78
N GLU A 98 -6.01 11.22 -3.33
CA GLU A 98 -4.72 11.56 -2.71
C GLU A 98 -4.63 10.98 -1.29
N PHE A 99 -3.51 10.33 -0.98
CA PHE A 99 -3.24 9.81 0.35
C PHE A 99 -1.90 10.30 0.88
N THR A 100 -1.76 10.24 2.20
CA THR A 100 -0.48 10.45 2.90
C THR A 100 -0.11 9.21 3.70
N LEU A 101 1.19 8.97 3.86
CA LEU A 101 1.72 7.86 4.67
C LEU A 101 2.56 8.39 5.83
N SER A 102 2.24 7.91 7.03
CA SER A 102 3.08 8.06 8.23
C SER A 102 3.36 6.67 8.79
N GLY A 103 4.53 6.12 8.45
CA GLY A 103 4.85 4.72 8.72
C GLY A 103 3.88 3.78 7.98
N ARG A 104 3.11 2.99 8.74
CA ARG A 104 2.09 2.07 8.20
C ARG A 104 0.73 2.71 8.01
N ILE A 105 0.51 3.92 8.53
CA ILE A 105 -0.80 4.54 8.56
C ILE A 105 -0.97 5.35 7.28
N MET A 106 -1.95 4.94 6.48
CA MET A 106 -2.44 5.67 5.32
C MET A 106 -3.59 6.57 5.77
N THR A 107 -3.55 7.84 5.38
CA THR A 107 -4.63 8.80 5.63
C THR A 107 -5.13 9.37 4.33
N VAL A 108 -6.43 9.26 4.10
CA VAL A 108 -7.18 9.87 3.01
C VAL A 108 -8.02 11.00 3.59
N LYS A 109 -8.13 12.11 2.85
CA LYS A 109 -8.99 13.23 3.21
C LYS A 109 -10.11 13.34 2.21
N ILE A 110 -11.35 13.17 2.67
CA ILE A 110 -12.55 13.33 1.85
C ILE A 110 -13.18 14.66 2.25
N GLN A 111 -13.48 15.49 1.25
CA GLN A 111 -14.16 16.76 1.46
C GLN A 111 -15.66 16.58 1.18
N GLU A 112 -16.47 16.66 2.23
CA GLU A 112 -17.93 16.64 2.14
C GLU A 112 -18.49 18.03 2.43
N GLY A 113 -18.61 18.85 1.39
CA GLY A 113 -19.01 20.25 1.53
C GLY A 113 -17.94 21.09 2.25
N GLU A 114 -18.27 21.55 3.46
CA GLU A 114 -17.34 22.31 4.33
C GLU A 114 -16.59 21.42 5.34
N GLU A 115 -17.01 20.16 5.50
CA GLU A 115 -16.39 19.22 6.43
C GLU A 115 -15.29 18.43 5.73
N ILE A 116 -14.21 18.15 6.46
CA ILE A 116 -13.11 17.29 6.01
C ILE A 116 -13.11 16.06 6.90
N GLU A 117 -13.41 14.91 6.31
CA GLU A 117 -13.29 13.62 6.97
C GLU A 117 -11.91 13.02 6.71
N GLU A 118 -11.25 12.54 7.78
CA GLU A 118 -10.00 11.79 7.67
C GLU A 118 -10.26 10.30 7.83
N LEU A 119 -10.16 9.55 6.74
CA LEU A 119 -10.18 8.10 6.77
C LEU A 119 -8.78 7.55 6.97
N LYS A 120 -8.63 6.65 7.95
CA LYS A 120 -7.35 6.06 8.33
C LYS A 120 -7.37 4.55 8.14
N SER A 121 -6.37 4.06 7.43
CA SER A 121 -6.13 2.64 7.21
C SER A 121 -4.69 2.28 7.58
N THR A 122 -4.45 1.03 7.96
CA THR A 122 -3.13 0.53 8.36
C THR A 122 -2.66 -0.54 7.39
N ILE A 123 -1.44 -0.41 6.88
CA ILE A 123 -0.76 -1.47 6.13
C ILE A 123 -0.33 -2.55 7.13
N ILE A 124 -1.01 -3.69 7.10
CA ILE A 124 -0.72 -4.84 7.96
C ILE A 124 0.47 -5.63 7.41
N GLU A 125 0.45 -5.86 6.11
CA GLU A 125 1.44 -6.64 5.38
C GLU A 125 1.69 -6.01 4.01
N VAL A 126 2.96 -5.96 3.62
CA VAL A 126 3.38 -5.71 2.24
C VAL A 126 4.61 -6.56 1.93
N THR A 127 4.56 -7.27 0.80
CA THR A 127 5.63 -8.09 0.24
C THR A 127 5.69 -7.87 -1.28
N ALA A 128 6.56 -8.59 -1.99
CA ALA A 128 6.62 -8.51 -3.45
C ALA A 128 5.31 -8.96 -4.14
N SER A 129 4.47 -9.74 -3.47
CA SER A 129 3.26 -10.34 -4.06
C SER A 129 1.98 -10.09 -3.27
N THR A 130 2.06 -9.54 -2.06
CA THR A 130 0.91 -9.44 -1.15
C THR A 130 0.84 -8.05 -0.52
N LEU A 131 -0.37 -7.51 -0.45
CA LEU A 131 -0.70 -6.28 0.27
C LEU A 131 -1.96 -6.50 1.09
N THR A 132 -1.89 -6.24 2.40
CA THR A 132 -3.06 -6.28 3.30
C THR A 132 -3.23 -4.92 3.96
N ILE A 133 -4.42 -4.33 3.81
CA ILE A 133 -4.80 -3.03 4.39
C ILE A 133 -5.96 -3.27 5.37
N GLU A 134 -5.88 -2.69 6.57
CA GLU A 134 -6.92 -2.73 7.59
C GLU A 134 -7.55 -1.34 7.78
N SER A 135 -8.87 -1.25 7.78
CA SER A 135 -9.63 -0.03 8.10
C SER A 135 -10.43 -0.22 9.40
N SER A 136 -10.46 0.81 10.26
CA SER A 136 -11.14 0.77 11.57
C SER A 136 -12.34 1.72 11.70
N ASN A 137 -12.46 2.71 10.81
CA ASN A 137 -13.58 3.64 10.76
C ASN A 137 -14.58 3.10 9.73
N ILE A 138 -15.37 2.12 10.15
CA ILE A 138 -16.37 1.48 9.30
C ILE A 138 -17.73 2.03 9.72
N ASP A 139 -18.18 3.09 9.04
CA ASP A 139 -19.49 3.66 9.28
C ASP A 139 -20.52 3.06 8.32
N GLY A 140 -21.65 2.60 8.89
CA GLY A 140 -22.83 2.16 8.13
C GLY A 140 -22.70 0.79 7.46
N TYR A 141 -23.74 -0.03 7.61
CA TYR A 141 -23.99 -1.31 6.91
C TYR A 141 -23.39 -2.61 7.46
N PHE A 142 -22.42 -2.57 8.37
CA PHE A 142 -21.89 -3.79 8.96
C PHE A 142 -22.53 -4.13 10.31
N PRO A 143 -22.65 -5.43 10.68
CA PRO A 143 -23.08 -5.82 12.01
C PRO A 143 -22.24 -5.14 13.10
N ASP A 144 -22.84 -4.78 14.23
CA ASP A 144 -22.18 -4.09 15.35
C ASP A 144 -20.91 -4.79 15.85
N GLU A 145 -20.80 -6.10 15.61
CA GLU A 145 -19.67 -6.94 15.98
C GLU A 145 -18.42 -6.64 15.15
N VAL A 146 -18.56 -6.16 13.91
CA VAL A 146 -17.44 -5.81 13.02
C VAL A 146 -16.80 -4.51 13.49
N LYS A 147 -15.49 -4.56 13.75
CA LYS A 147 -14.66 -3.41 14.14
C LYS A 147 -13.52 -3.11 13.19
N TYR A 148 -13.11 -4.10 12.40
CA TYR A 148 -12.08 -3.92 11.39
C TYR A 148 -12.47 -4.65 10.11
N ILE A 149 -12.11 -4.06 8.97
CA ILE A 149 -12.14 -4.70 7.66
C ILE A 149 -10.71 -4.81 7.17
N GLN A 150 -10.30 -6.01 6.75
CA GLN A 150 -9.03 -6.23 6.08
C GLN A 150 -9.25 -6.64 4.62
N THR A 151 -8.77 -5.83 3.69
CA THR A 151 -8.71 -6.17 2.27
C THR A 151 -7.34 -6.75 1.94
N LYS A 152 -7.34 -7.91 1.30
CA LYS A 152 -6.12 -8.60 0.85
C LYS A 152 -6.01 -8.53 -0.65
N HIS A 153 -4.83 -8.18 -1.12
CA HIS A 153 -4.54 -8.02 -2.54
C HIS A 153 -3.31 -8.82 -2.95
N SER A 154 -3.31 -9.22 -4.21
CA SER A 154 -2.17 -9.83 -4.88
C SER A 154 -1.55 -8.85 -5.88
N LYS A 155 -0.23 -8.91 -6.05
CA LYS A 155 0.43 -8.04 -7.03
C LYS A 155 -0.03 -8.41 -8.44
N LYS A 156 -0.48 -7.42 -9.22
CA LYS A 156 -0.81 -7.64 -10.62
C LYS A 156 0.47 -7.91 -11.39
N VAL A 157 0.57 -9.09 -11.99
CA VAL A 157 1.68 -9.45 -12.87
C VAL A 157 1.29 -9.05 -14.28
N THR A 158 1.97 -8.06 -14.84
CA THR A 158 1.90 -7.80 -16.28
C THR A 158 2.63 -8.94 -17.00
N LEU A 159 1.88 -9.77 -17.73
CA LEU A 159 2.44 -10.81 -18.61
C LEU A 159 2.88 -10.23 -19.95
#